data_AF-A0A849VX77-F1
#
_entry.id   AF-A0A849VX77-F1
#
_cell.length_a   1.000
_cell.length_b   1.000
_cell.length_c   1.000
_cell.angle_alpha   90.00
_cell.angle_beta   90.00
_cell.angle_gamma   90.00
#
_symmetry.space_group_name_H-M   'P 1'
#
loop_
_entity.id
_entity.type
_entity.pdbx_description
1 polymer ?
#
loop_
_entity_poly.entity_id
_entity_poly.type
_entity_poly.pdbx_seq_one_letter_code
_entity_poly.pdbx_strand_id
1 'polypeptide(L)'
;MRRARKAIYSREDWNLMEHAHRIACRDLHVPSTSLDEIHRVAKRVMTLFDGGLRDENLIAATAASQERFIADTLSLRHKKVPA
;
A
#
# COMPACT_ATOMS: atom_id res chain seq x y z
N MET A 1 -7.49 -30.17 -18.21
CA MET A 1 -8.02 -29.70 -16.91
C MET A 1 -7.33 -28.39 -16.55
N ARG A 2 -8.06 -27.27 -16.46
CA ARG A 2 -7.49 -26.00 -15.99
C ARG A 2 -7.34 -26.09 -14.47
N ARG A 3 -6.09 -26.14 -13.98
CA ARG A 3 -5.78 -26.12 -12.55
C ARG A 3 -6.32 -24.81 -11.98
N ALA A 4 -7.41 -24.86 -11.21
CA ALA A 4 -7.91 -23.69 -10.51
C ALA A 4 -6.77 -23.17 -9.63
N ARG A 5 -6.26 -21.96 -9.93
CA ARG A 5 -5.26 -21.32 -9.08
C ARG A 5 -5.91 -21.17 -7.71
N LYS A 6 -5.39 -21.88 -6.71
CA LYS A 6 -5.83 -21.76 -5.32
C LYS A 6 -5.66 -20.29 -4.96
N ALA A 7 -6.76 -19.60 -4.64
CA ALA A 7 -6.69 -18.21 -4.20
C ALA A 7 -5.77 -18.14 -2.98
N ILE A 8 -4.75 -17.30 -3.05
CA ILE A 8 -3.71 -17.19 -2.00
C ILE A 8 -4.32 -16.61 -0.73
N TYR A 9 -5.32 -15.74 -0.89
CA TYR A 9 -6.04 -15.07 0.18
C TYR A 9 -7.48 -15.56 0.25
N SER A 10 -8.02 -15.67 1.47
CA SER A 10 -9.46 -15.82 1.64
C SER A 10 -10.18 -14.53 1.24
N ARG A 11 -11.51 -14.59 1.10
CA ARG A 11 -12.31 -13.39 0.83
C ARG A 11 -12.24 -12.39 1.99
N GLU A 12 -12.15 -12.89 3.22
CA GLU A 12 -12.04 -12.05 4.42
C GLU A 12 -10.69 -11.32 4.44
N ASP A 13 -9.61 -12.04 4.14
CA ASP A 13 -8.27 -11.43 4.01
C ASP A 13 -8.25 -10.37 2.91
N TRP A 14 -8.91 -10.65 1.77
CA TRP A 14 -9.02 -9.68 0.68
C TRP A 14 -9.78 -8.42 1.10
N ASN A 15 -10.93 -8.57 1.76
CA ASN A 15 -11.74 -7.45 2.23
C ASN A 15 -10.95 -6.57 3.21
N LEU A 16 -10.22 -7.19 4.14
CA LEU A 16 -9.38 -6.49 5.11
C LEU A 16 -8.27 -5.69 4.42
N MET A 17 -7.56 -6.31 3.47
CA MET A 17 -6.53 -5.62 2.69
C MET A 17 -7.10 -4.50 1.82
N GLU A 18 -8.23 -4.72 1.15
CA GLU A 18 -8.89 -3.70 0.33
C GLU A 18 -9.32 -2.49 1.17
N HIS A 19 -9.88 -2.74 2.35
CA HIS A 19 -10.25 -1.70 3.29
C HIS A 19 -9.04 -0.90 3.79
N ALA A 20 -7.98 -1.59 4.23
CA ALA A 20 -6.74 -0.94 4.66
C ALA A 20 -6.11 -0.11 3.52
N HIS A 21 -6.17 -0.61 2.29
CA HIS A 21 -5.71 0.10 1.09
C HIS A 21 -6.50 1.38 0.83
N ARG A 22 -7.82 1.34 0.95
CA ARG A 22 -8.69 2.53 0.78
C ARG A 22 -8.40 3.59 1.85
N ILE A 23 -8.20 3.19 3.10
CA ILE A 23 -7.83 4.10 4.19
C ILE A 23 -6.47 4.73 3.90
N ALA A 24 -5.45 3.93 3.57
CA ALA A 24 -4.11 4.43 3.28
C ALA A 24 -4.09 5.41 2.08
N CYS A 25 -4.80 5.08 0.99
CA CYS A 25 -4.90 5.97 -0.17
C CYS A 25 -5.56 7.31 0.20
N ARG A 26 -6.61 7.27 1.04
CA ARG A 26 -7.28 8.47 1.53
C ARG A 26 -6.33 9.32 2.39
N ASP A 27 -5.61 8.71 3.33
CA ASP A 27 -4.71 9.43 4.25
C ASP A 27 -3.52 10.08 3.51
N LEU A 28 -3.05 9.42 2.46
CA LEU A 28 -2.03 9.92 1.54
C LEU A 28 -2.57 10.93 0.50
N HIS A 29 -3.88 11.11 0.41
CA HIS A 29 -4.55 11.90 -0.63
C HIS A 29 -4.15 11.46 -2.06
N VAL A 30 -3.96 10.15 -2.26
CA VAL A 30 -3.59 9.59 -3.57
C VAL A 30 -4.72 9.88 -4.57
N PRO A 31 -4.45 10.60 -5.68
CA PRO A 31 -5.45 10.83 -6.70
C PRO A 31 -5.91 9.51 -7.31
N SER A 32 -7.22 9.37 -7.56
CA SER A 32 -7.79 8.16 -8.19
C SER A 32 -7.22 7.89 -9.60
N THR A 33 -6.61 8.89 -10.23
CA THR A 33 -5.95 8.79 -11.54
C THR A 33 -4.50 8.31 -11.47
N SER A 34 -3.91 8.27 -10.27
CA SER A 34 -2.51 7.91 -10.04
C SER A 34 -2.35 6.40 -9.85
N LEU A 35 -2.54 5.63 -10.92
CA LEU A 35 -2.53 4.16 -10.86
C LEU A 35 -1.23 3.61 -10.25
N ASP A 36 -0.09 4.24 -10.51
CA ASP A 36 1.20 3.80 -9.96
C ASP A 36 1.29 3.97 -8.45
N GLU A 37 0.77 5.06 -7.89
CA GLU A 37 0.71 5.27 -6.43
C GLU A 37 -0.29 4.32 -5.80
N ILE A 38 -1.45 4.14 -6.42
CA ILE A 38 -2.49 3.20 -5.96
C ILE A 38 -1.93 1.77 -5.87
N HIS A 39 -1.23 1.30 -6.91
CA HIS A 39 -0.62 -0.03 -6.93
C HIS A 39 0.50 -0.18 -5.91
N ARG A 40 1.28 0.89 -5.68
CA ARG A 40 2.36 0.90 -4.70
C ARG A 40 1.83 0.76 -3.28
N VAL A 41 0.79 1.52 -2.94
CA VAL A 41 0.10 1.41 -1.64
C VAL A 41 -0.49 0.01 -1.49
N ALA A 42 -1.12 -0.56 -2.53
CA ALA A 42 -1.67 -1.92 -2.49
C ALA A 42 -0.59 -2.96 -2.18
N LYS A 43 0.55 -2.88 -2.87
CA LYS A 43 1.69 -3.78 -2.62
C LYS A 43 2.20 -3.67 -1.18
N ARG A 44 2.21 -2.46 -0.61
CA ARG A 44 2.64 -2.22 0.77
C ARG A 44 1.68 -2.85 1.78
N VAL A 45 0.38 -2.67 1.58
CA VAL A 45 -0.68 -3.32 2.37
C VAL A 45 -0.54 -4.84 2.34
N MET A 46 -0.41 -5.42 1.15
CA MET A 46 -0.22 -6.87 0.99
C MET A 46 1.04 -7.36 1.71
N THR A 47 2.15 -6.63 1.61
CA THR A 47 3.40 -6.98 2.29
C THR A 47 3.26 -6.98 3.82
N LEU A 48 2.55 -6.00 4.38
CA LEU A 48 2.30 -5.91 5.82
C LEU A 48 1.39 -7.05 6.29
N PHE A 49 0.35 -7.34 5.52
CA PHE A 49 -0.53 -8.47 5.76
C PHE A 49 0.25 -9.80 5.70
N ASP A 50 1.04 -10.03 4.65
CA ASP A 50 1.87 -11.23 4.54
C ASP A 50 2.90 -11.33 5.68
N GLY A 51 3.33 -10.20 6.23
CA GLY A 51 4.17 -10.10 7.44
C GLY A 51 3.47 -10.42 8.76
N GLY A 52 2.17 -10.75 8.74
CA GLY A 52 1.40 -11.19 9.91
C GLY A 52 0.52 -10.12 10.56
N LEU A 53 0.50 -8.89 10.04
CA LEU A 53 -0.43 -7.88 10.54
C LEU A 53 -1.86 -8.24 10.12
N ARG A 54 -2.81 -8.10 11.05
CA ARG A 54 -4.23 -8.40 10.86
C ARG A 54 -5.17 -7.29 11.34
N ASP A 55 -4.63 -6.17 11.78
CA ASP A 55 -5.42 -4.98 12.11
C ASP A 55 -5.45 -4.04 10.90
N GLU A 56 -6.64 -3.79 10.37
CA GLU A 56 -6.90 -2.95 9.20
C GLU A 56 -6.31 -1.54 9.35
N ASN A 57 -6.55 -0.90 10.50
CA ASN A 57 -6.12 0.48 10.75
C ASN A 57 -4.61 0.55 10.91
N LEU A 58 -4.01 -0.44 11.59
CA LEU A 58 -2.56 -0.52 11.75
C LEU A 58 -1.86 -0.74 10.41
N ILE A 59 -2.40 -1.62 9.56
CA ILE A 59 -1.86 -1.85 8.21
C ILE A 59 -1.96 -0.56 7.39
N ALA A 60 -3.11 0.12 7.41
CA ALA A 60 -3.32 1.36 6.67
C ALA A 60 -2.35 2.47 7.10
N ALA A 61 -2.27 2.72 8.41
CA ALA A 61 -1.38 3.75 8.97
C ALA A 61 0.10 3.45 8.67
N THR A 62 0.50 2.18 8.79
CA THR A 62 1.88 1.76 8.51
C THR A 62 2.21 1.91 7.02
N ALA A 63 1.31 1.50 6.12
CA ALA A 63 1.49 1.65 4.68
C ALA A 63 1.60 3.14 4.29
N ALA A 64 0.70 3.99 4.80
CA ALA A 64 0.72 5.42 4.56
C ALA A 64 2.03 6.07 5.08
N SER A 65 2.46 5.72 6.30
CA SER A 65 3.71 6.24 6.85
C SER A 65 4.93 5.84 6.02
N GLN A 66 4.97 4.62 5.50
CA GLN A 66 6.08 4.12 4.70
C GLN A 66 6.16 4.83 3.34
N GLU A 67 5.02 5.06 2.68
CA GLU A 67 4.98 5.78 1.41
C GLU A 67 5.32 7.26 1.57
N ARG A 68 4.84 7.92 2.64
CA ARG A 68 5.20 9.31 2.93
C ARG A 68 6.71 9.46 3.15
N PHE A 69 7.32 8.55 3.92
CA PHE A 69 8.77 8.54 4.12
C PHE A 69 9.56 8.38 2.82
N ILE A 70 9.10 7.53 1.90
CA ILE A 70 9.73 7.35 0.58
C ILE A 70 9.60 8.63 -0.25
N ALA A 71 8.40 9.23 -0.31
CA ALA A 71 8.16 10.46 -1.05
C ALA A 71 9.04 11.61 -0.53
N ASP A 72 9.14 11.76 0.79
CA ASP A 72 9.99 12.78 1.43
C ASP A 72 11.47 12.54 1.10
N THR A 73 11.94 11.29 1.17
CA THR A 73 13.32 10.94 0.83
C THR A 73 13.64 11.23 -0.65
N LEU A 74 12.72 10.94 -1.56
CA LEU A 74 12.89 11.24 -2.99
C LEU A 74 12.88 12.76 -3.27
N SER A 75 12.03 13.51 -2.57
CA SER A 75 12.00 14.98 -2.62
C SER A 75 13.30 15.60 -2.12
N LEU A 76 13.86 15.07 -1.02
CA LEU A 76 15.15 15.49 -0.48
C LEU A 76 16.31 15.21 -1.45
N ARG A 77 16.27 14.10 -2.20
CA ARG A 77 17.28 13.81 -3.24
C ARG A 77 17.20 14.76 -4.42
N HIS A 78 16.01 15.18 -4.84
CA HIS A 78 15.85 16.16 -5.92
C HIS A 78 16.34 17.57 -5.55
N LYS A 79 16.37 17.92 -4.25
CA LYS A 79 16.82 19.24 -3.78
C LYS A 79 18.34 19.38 -3.63
N LYS A 80 19.11 18.29 -3.75
CA LYS A 80 20.58 18.29 -3.65
C LYS A 80 21.26 18.14 -5.02
N VAL A 81 21.04 19.09 -5.93
CA VAL A 81 22.02 19.47 -6.96
C VAL A 81 21.88 20.97 -7.27
N PRO A 82 22.45 21.88 -6.47
CA PRO A 82 23.03 23.10 -7.01
C PRO A 82 24.44 22.79 -7.56
N ALA A 83 24.74 23.44 -8.69
CA ALA A 83 25.90 23.33 -9.57
C ALA A 83 27.27 23.00 -8.95
#